data_AF-C9QE61-F1
#
_entry.id   AF-C9QE61-F1
#
_cell.length_a   1.000
_cell.length_b   1.000
_cell.length_c   1.000
_cell.angle_alpha   90.00
_cell.angle_beta   90.00
_cell.angle_gamma   90.00
#
_symmetry.space_group_name_H-M   'P 1'
#
loop_
_entity.id
_entity.type
_entity.pdbx_description
1 polymer ?
#
loop_
_entity_poly.entity_id
_entity_poly.type
_entity_poly.pdbx_seq_one_letter_code
_entity_poly.pdbx_strand_id
1 'polypeptide(L)'
;MKLIKIGLLSASVALVLSGCNSGDSSTDTTPVTLSVSDAPIDNVSEVVVTYSKVAFLPLGEGSPILFDVYKKDNEGNLIDDNGNPLPDGQDPIPLSVNLLNFQGGEAQELIENQNIPTGDYKLCLFANDGDHPTFPSYVVEANTGNSTPLTVKGEGKCPQGVGSVDNAGVLYFNDTFTVNHENNDYVVEFDLRRGLKEPKNSSNAYTIQRTSVSLVNTAETGEISGNVADSTMGACENTTSSPSYSHAVYLYEGDVTQAEMGSFSGSGTVAPITAANVTLDDDGVTHEYEFGFVKPGTYSVGYTCTANNDSEEGLTGNFIIHAADSGLSVTEDTETRVHF
;
A
#
# COMPACT_ATOMS: atom_id res chain seq x y z
N MET A 1 17.67 15.54 -47.06
CA MET A 1 17.84 17.00 -47.31
C MET A 1 16.85 17.70 -46.40
N LYS A 2 17.15 18.64 -45.52
CA LYS A 2 18.31 19.50 -45.24
C LYS A 2 18.25 19.77 -43.73
N LEU A 3 19.38 19.65 -43.05
CA LEU A 3 19.57 20.19 -41.70
C LEU A 3 19.44 21.71 -41.73
N ILE A 4 18.77 22.29 -40.74
CA ILE A 4 19.02 23.67 -40.31
C ILE A 4 19.22 23.65 -38.79
N LYS A 5 20.48 23.84 -38.40
CA LYS A 5 20.93 24.19 -37.06
C LYS A 5 20.53 25.64 -36.80
N ILE A 6 19.90 25.92 -35.67
CA ILE A 6 19.83 27.27 -35.11
C ILE A 6 20.57 27.22 -33.78
N GLY A 7 21.65 27.99 -33.70
CA GLY A 7 22.45 28.17 -32.50
C GLY A 7 22.15 29.51 -31.82
N LEU A 8 22.34 29.48 -30.50
CA LEU A 8 22.78 30.54 -29.59
C LEU A 8 21.90 31.79 -29.42
N LEU A 9 21.47 32.01 -28.18
CA LEU A 9 21.80 33.23 -27.41
C LEU A 9 21.55 32.98 -25.93
N SER A 10 22.64 32.74 -25.20
CA SER A 10 22.71 32.75 -23.74
C SER A 10 22.74 34.21 -23.29
N ALA A 11 21.76 34.65 -22.51
CA ALA A 11 21.75 35.95 -21.86
C ALA A 11 21.94 35.72 -20.35
N SER A 12 23.18 35.84 -19.90
CA SER A 12 23.55 35.80 -18.49
C SER A 12 23.16 37.13 -17.83
N VAL A 13 22.10 37.12 -17.02
CA VAL A 13 21.74 38.24 -16.15
C VAL A 13 22.45 38.04 -14.82
N ALA A 14 23.46 38.87 -14.53
CA ALA A 14 24.13 38.91 -13.23
C ALA A 14 23.28 39.75 -12.25
N LEU A 15 22.57 39.08 -11.34
CA LEU A 15 21.96 39.72 -10.17
C LEU A 15 22.98 39.76 -9.04
N VAL A 16 23.43 40.96 -8.70
CA VAL A 16 24.22 41.23 -7.50
C VAL A 16 23.25 41.27 -6.32
N LEU A 17 23.13 40.17 -5.57
CA LEU A 17 22.48 40.17 -4.27
C LEU A 17 23.50 40.51 -3.20
N SER A 18 23.39 41.73 -2.67
CA SER A 18 23.97 42.12 -1.38
C SER A 18 22.84 42.07 -0.35
N GLY A 19 22.96 41.25 0.69
CA GLY A 19 21.97 41.33 1.78
C GLY A 19 21.99 40.19 2.80
N CYS A 20 22.44 40.56 4.01
CA CYS A 20 22.10 40.02 5.33
C CYS A 20 22.59 38.62 5.76
N ASN A 21 23.60 38.70 6.63
CA ASN A 21 23.93 37.73 7.67
C ASN A 21 22.77 37.58 8.67
N SER A 22 22.03 36.48 8.54
CA SER A 22 21.26 35.85 9.62
C SER A 22 21.63 34.37 9.58
N GLY A 23 22.18 33.86 10.68
CA GLY A 23 22.48 32.43 10.79
C GLY A 23 21.17 31.67 10.90
N ASP A 24 20.60 31.30 9.75
CA ASP A 24 19.68 30.18 9.64
C ASP A 24 20.55 28.97 9.34
N SER A 25 20.55 27.99 10.23
CA SER A 25 20.85 26.62 9.83
C SER A 25 19.70 26.20 8.92
N SER A 26 19.79 26.50 7.63
CA SER A 26 18.85 26.03 6.63
C SER A 26 18.90 24.52 6.63
N THR A 27 17.91 23.88 7.26
CA THR A 27 17.70 22.45 7.08
C THR A 27 17.24 22.27 5.65
N ASP A 28 18.06 21.63 4.83
CA ASP A 28 17.70 21.32 3.45
C ASP A 28 16.41 20.48 3.46
N THR A 29 15.44 20.87 2.63
CA THR A 29 14.19 20.15 2.46
C THR A 29 14.15 19.46 1.10
N THR A 30 13.44 18.35 1.02
CA THR A 30 13.23 17.57 -0.19
C THR A 30 11.72 17.32 -0.39
N PRO A 31 11.22 17.17 -1.63
CA PRO A 31 9.86 16.69 -1.84
C PRO A 31 9.72 15.25 -1.36
N VAL A 32 8.64 14.97 -0.63
CA VAL A 32 8.24 13.65 -0.16
C VAL A 32 6.81 13.37 -0.58
N THR A 33 6.60 12.19 -1.15
CA THR A 33 5.27 11.65 -1.47
C THR A 33 5.00 10.43 -0.62
N LEU A 34 3.79 10.34 -0.06
CA LEU A 34 3.33 9.18 0.69
C LEU A 34 2.01 8.71 0.07
N SER A 35 1.99 7.45 -0.34
CA SER A 35 0.87 6.80 -0.99
C SER A 35 0.40 5.58 -0.19
N VAL A 36 -0.73 4.99 -0.60
CA VAL A 36 -1.27 3.73 -0.08
C VAL A 36 -1.54 2.76 -1.22
N SER A 37 -1.29 1.49 -0.98
CA SER A 37 -1.60 0.39 -1.91
C SER A 37 -2.03 -0.86 -1.11
N ASP A 38 -2.42 -1.91 -1.81
CA ASP A 38 -2.94 -3.15 -1.24
C ASP A 38 -2.55 -4.45 -1.97
N ALA A 39 -2.40 -5.50 -1.17
CA ALA A 39 -2.45 -6.90 -1.57
C ALA A 39 -3.88 -7.46 -1.29
N PRO A 40 -4.72 -7.61 -2.33
CA PRO A 40 -6.17 -7.78 -2.24
C PRO A 40 -6.66 -9.10 -1.62
N ILE A 41 -7.95 -9.14 -1.27
CA ILE A 41 -8.65 -10.31 -0.71
C ILE A 41 -9.97 -10.58 -1.45
N ASP A 42 -10.36 -11.85 -1.56
CA ASP A 42 -11.41 -12.30 -2.50
C ASP A 42 -12.86 -12.07 -2.03
N ASN A 43 -13.09 -12.01 -0.71
CA ASN A 43 -14.45 -12.09 -0.14
C ASN A 43 -15.15 -10.72 0.00
N VAL A 44 -14.53 -9.65 -0.49
CA VAL A 44 -14.99 -8.26 -0.35
C VAL A 44 -14.92 -7.57 -1.72
N SER A 45 -15.85 -6.67 -1.99
CA SER A 45 -15.87 -5.88 -3.22
C SER A 45 -15.32 -4.47 -3.04
N GLU A 46 -15.30 -3.96 -1.80
CA GLU A 46 -14.66 -2.68 -1.46
C GLU A 46 -14.05 -2.76 -0.06
N VAL A 47 -12.89 -2.13 0.11
CA VAL A 47 -12.29 -1.85 1.42
C VAL A 47 -11.90 -0.39 1.44
N VAL A 48 -12.79 0.44 1.97
CA VAL A 48 -12.66 1.90 1.96
C VAL A 48 -12.08 2.39 3.26
N VAL A 49 -10.89 2.98 3.20
CA VAL A 49 -10.22 3.63 4.32
C VAL A 49 -10.24 5.13 4.11
N THR A 50 -10.76 5.86 5.11
CA THR A 50 -10.75 7.33 5.10
C THR A 50 -9.59 7.85 5.91
N TYR A 51 -8.65 8.54 5.28
CA TYR A 51 -7.47 9.11 5.92
C TYR A 51 -7.70 10.57 6.28
N SER A 52 -7.24 10.95 7.47
CA SER A 52 -7.39 12.33 7.96
C SER A 52 -6.07 13.05 8.13
N LYS A 53 -5.00 12.35 8.52
CA LYS A 53 -3.73 12.98 8.88
C LYS A 53 -2.54 12.05 8.72
N VAL A 54 -1.40 12.64 8.40
CA VAL A 54 -0.07 12.04 8.42
C VAL A 54 0.81 12.84 9.37
N ALA A 55 1.61 12.16 10.18
CA ALA A 55 2.60 12.79 11.06
C ALA A 55 3.99 12.18 10.83
N PHE A 56 4.94 13.00 10.39
CA PHE A 56 6.36 12.67 10.35
C PHE A 56 6.98 13.04 11.70
N LEU A 57 7.56 12.06 12.36
CA LEU A 57 8.14 12.17 13.70
C LEU A 57 9.66 12.20 13.61
N PRO A 58 10.32 13.36 13.68
CA PRO A 58 11.77 13.42 13.60
C PRO A 58 12.42 12.69 14.79
N LEU A 59 13.53 11.99 14.55
CA LEU A 59 14.34 11.38 15.63
C LEU A 59 15.37 12.33 16.24
N GLY A 60 15.68 13.43 15.56
CA GLY A 60 16.56 14.50 16.03
C GLY A 60 15.83 15.59 16.81
N GLU A 61 16.44 16.77 16.89
CA GLU A 61 15.75 17.96 17.39
C GLU A 61 14.68 18.39 16.40
N GLY A 62 13.44 18.52 16.85
CA GLY A 62 12.33 18.95 16.00
C GLY A 62 10.97 18.61 16.61
N SER A 63 9.94 19.32 16.16
CA SER A 63 8.55 18.97 16.42
C SER A 63 8.02 18.08 15.30
N PRO A 64 7.03 17.21 15.57
CA PRO A 64 6.31 16.48 14.53
C PRO A 64 5.81 17.39 13.40
N ILE A 65 5.96 16.93 12.16
CA ILE A 65 5.44 17.61 10.96
C ILE A 65 4.12 16.94 10.61
N LEU A 66 3.05 17.73 10.52
CA LEU A 66 1.69 17.24 10.33
C LEU A 66 1.15 17.68 8.98
N PHE A 67 0.53 16.75 8.27
CA PHE A 67 -0.21 17.01 7.04
C PHE A 67 -1.63 16.48 7.17
N ASP A 68 -2.62 17.30 6.87
CA ASP A 68 -3.99 16.83 6.74
C ASP A 68 -4.19 16.20 5.35
N VAL A 69 -4.95 15.11 5.30
CA VAL A 69 -5.18 14.34 4.07
C VAL A 69 -6.59 14.63 3.57
N TYR A 70 -6.68 15.30 2.43
CA TYR A 70 -7.94 15.77 1.85
C TYR A 70 -8.11 15.33 0.41
N LYS A 71 -9.37 15.22 -0.01
CA LYS A 71 -9.76 14.97 -1.39
C LYS A 71 -9.41 16.18 -2.27
N LYS A 72 -8.63 15.94 -3.32
CA LYS A 72 -8.14 16.96 -4.26
C LYS A 72 -8.29 16.50 -5.71
N ASP A 73 -8.26 17.46 -6.64
CA ASP A 73 -8.04 17.18 -8.06
C ASP A 73 -6.55 16.96 -8.38
N ASN A 74 -6.25 16.63 -9.63
CA ASN A 74 -4.89 16.37 -10.11
C ASN A 74 -3.98 17.62 -10.09
N GLU A 75 -4.56 18.81 -9.93
CA GLU A 75 -3.82 20.05 -9.76
C GLU A 75 -3.63 20.42 -8.27
N GLY A 76 -4.08 19.57 -7.34
CA GLY A 76 -3.93 19.73 -5.90
C GLY A 76 -4.97 20.64 -5.23
N ASN A 77 -6.04 21.03 -5.93
CA ASN A 77 -7.10 21.87 -5.38
C ASN A 77 -8.16 21.01 -4.67
N LEU A 78 -8.74 21.54 -3.58
CA LEU A 78 -9.80 20.86 -2.85
C LEU A 78 -11.07 20.70 -3.72
N ILE A 79 -11.68 19.52 -3.67
CA ILE A 79 -12.90 19.20 -4.42
C ILE A 79 -14.00 18.63 -3.53
N ASP A 80 -15.25 18.75 -3.99
CA ASP A 80 -16.44 18.16 -3.37
C ASP A 80 -16.61 16.67 -3.74
N ASP A 81 -17.68 16.05 -3.23
CA ASP A 81 -17.99 14.64 -3.52
C ASP A 81 -18.24 14.36 -5.00
N ASN A 82 -18.66 15.37 -5.78
CA ASN A 82 -18.95 15.27 -7.20
C ASN A 82 -17.74 15.61 -8.08
N GLY A 83 -16.58 15.94 -7.48
CA GLY A 83 -15.36 16.31 -8.20
C GLY A 83 -15.32 17.76 -8.69
N ASN A 84 -16.21 18.63 -8.20
CA ASN A 84 -16.13 20.07 -8.48
C ASN A 84 -15.23 20.77 -7.46
N PRO A 85 -14.63 21.93 -7.80
CA PRO A 85 -13.88 22.73 -6.84
C PRO A 85 -14.72 23.03 -5.59
N LEU A 86 -14.12 22.79 -4.41
CA LEU A 86 -14.78 23.01 -3.12
C LEU A 86 -15.07 24.52 -2.94
N PRO A 87 -16.33 24.93 -2.70
CA PRO A 87 -16.66 26.34 -2.53
C PRO A 87 -15.99 26.98 -1.30
N ASP A 88 -15.62 28.26 -1.43
CA ASP A 88 -15.00 29.03 -0.35
C ASP A 88 -15.81 28.96 0.96
N GLY A 89 -15.11 28.62 2.05
CA GLY A 89 -15.69 28.55 3.40
C GLY A 89 -16.39 27.22 3.73
N GLN A 90 -16.37 26.23 2.84
CA GLN A 90 -16.72 24.85 3.19
C GLN A 90 -15.52 24.10 3.79
N ASP A 91 -15.81 23.18 4.70
CA ASP A 91 -14.79 22.34 5.33
C ASP A 91 -14.24 21.33 4.30
N PRO A 92 -12.91 21.13 4.24
CA PRO A 92 -12.29 20.13 3.37
C PRO A 92 -12.79 18.71 3.68
N ILE A 93 -12.95 17.91 2.63
CA ILE A 93 -13.39 16.51 2.74
C ILE A 93 -12.14 15.62 2.89
N PRO A 94 -12.06 14.75 3.91
CA PRO A 94 -11.00 13.75 4.02
C PRO A 94 -10.92 12.83 2.80
N LEU A 95 -9.74 12.32 2.48
CA LEU A 95 -9.59 11.38 1.36
C LEU A 95 -10.05 9.98 1.77
N SER A 96 -11.06 9.44 1.10
CA SER A 96 -11.47 8.03 1.18
C SER A 96 -10.92 7.25 0.00
N VAL A 97 -10.21 6.15 0.28
CA VAL A 97 -9.55 5.31 -0.72
C VAL A 97 -10.13 3.90 -0.64
N ASN A 98 -10.66 3.39 -1.76
CA ASN A 98 -10.92 1.96 -1.90
C ASN A 98 -9.59 1.28 -2.19
N LEU A 99 -9.03 0.57 -1.20
CA LEU A 99 -7.73 -0.09 -1.30
C LEU A 99 -7.68 -1.11 -2.44
N LEU A 100 -8.79 -1.79 -2.73
CA LEU A 100 -8.86 -2.78 -3.81
C LEU A 100 -8.67 -2.18 -5.22
N ASN A 101 -8.70 -0.85 -5.37
CA ASN A 101 -8.42 -0.19 -6.65
C ASN A 101 -6.91 0.00 -6.91
N PHE A 102 -6.05 -0.25 -5.91
CA PHE A 102 -4.62 0.03 -5.95
C PHE A 102 -3.88 -1.24 -5.53
N GLN A 103 -3.59 -2.10 -6.50
CA GLN A 103 -2.95 -3.41 -6.30
C GLN A 103 -1.67 -3.49 -7.13
N GLY A 104 -0.77 -4.41 -6.78
CA GLY A 104 0.49 -4.56 -7.50
C GLY A 104 1.38 -3.34 -7.28
N GLY A 105 1.76 -2.65 -8.35
CA GLY A 105 2.53 -1.40 -8.31
C GLY A 105 1.68 -0.12 -8.27
N GLU A 106 0.35 -0.23 -8.37
CA GLU A 106 -0.55 0.93 -8.35
C GLU A 106 -0.73 1.47 -6.92
N ALA A 107 -0.73 2.79 -6.75
CA ALA A 107 -0.87 3.42 -5.44
C ALA A 107 -1.63 4.75 -5.49
N GLN A 108 -2.38 5.05 -4.42
CA GLN A 108 -3.06 6.34 -4.24
C GLN A 108 -2.24 7.25 -3.34
N GLU A 109 -1.87 8.43 -3.85
CA GLU A 109 -1.20 9.47 -3.05
C GLU A 109 -2.11 10.00 -1.94
N LEU A 110 -1.60 10.02 -0.70
CA LEU A 110 -2.22 10.68 0.45
C LEU A 110 -1.71 12.11 0.60
N ILE A 111 -0.40 12.29 0.42
CA ILE A 111 0.27 13.58 0.32
C ILE A 111 1.27 13.53 -0.81
N GLU A 112 1.33 14.60 -1.58
CA GLU A 112 2.14 14.69 -2.79
C GLU A 112 3.17 15.82 -2.64
N ASN A 113 4.43 15.55 -2.98
CA ASN A 113 5.48 16.57 -3.15
C ASN A 113 5.62 17.54 -1.95
N GLN A 114 5.43 17.05 -0.73
CA GLN A 114 5.53 17.88 0.47
C GLN A 114 7.01 18.14 0.81
N ASN A 115 7.38 19.40 1.00
CA ASN A 115 8.75 19.75 1.37
C ASN A 115 9.03 19.39 2.84
N ILE A 116 9.79 18.32 3.06
CA ILE A 116 10.17 17.82 4.39
C ILE A 116 11.68 17.97 4.57
N PRO A 117 12.17 18.45 5.73
CA PRO A 117 13.60 18.48 6.01
C PRO A 117 14.24 17.10 5.89
N THR A 118 15.47 17.03 5.38
CA THR A 118 16.21 15.77 5.36
C THR A 118 16.53 15.31 6.78
N GLY A 119 16.43 14.00 7.03
CA GLY A 119 16.71 13.42 8.34
C GLY A 119 16.01 12.08 8.56
N ASP A 120 16.13 11.56 9.77
CA ASP A 120 15.53 10.29 10.15
C ASP A 120 14.18 10.49 10.84
N TYR A 121 13.18 9.75 10.39
CA TYR A 121 11.78 9.89 10.80
C TYR A 121 11.15 8.55 11.17
N LYS A 122 10.09 8.64 11.96
CA LYS A 122 9.03 7.64 12.07
C LYS A 122 7.72 8.23 11.56
N LEU A 123 6.72 7.39 11.31
CA LEU A 123 5.44 7.82 10.73
C LEU A 123 4.27 7.46 11.64
N CYS A 124 3.29 8.35 11.76
CA CYS A 124 1.92 7.98 12.12
C CYS A 124 0.97 8.30 10.97
N LEU A 125 0.13 7.34 10.61
CA LEU A 125 -0.97 7.52 9.67
C LEU A 125 -2.30 7.37 10.43
N PHE A 126 -3.18 8.35 10.27
CA PHE A 126 -4.48 8.39 10.94
C PHE A 126 -5.59 8.05 9.95
N ALA A 127 -6.40 7.06 10.30
CA ALA A 127 -7.54 6.62 9.52
C ALA A 127 -8.80 6.66 10.37
N ASN A 128 -9.88 7.25 9.87
CA ASN A 128 -11.15 7.30 10.57
C ASN A 128 -11.68 5.88 10.77
N ASP A 129 -12.20 5.58 11.96
CA ASP A 129 -12.86 4.33 12.23
C ASP A 129 -14.29 4.33 11.68
N GLY A 130 -14.89 3.15 11.55
CA GLY A 130 -16.23 2.99 11.01
C GLY A 130 -17.35 3.56 11.89
N ASP A 131 -17.05 4.02 13.11
CA ASP A 131 -17.98 4.77 13.97
C ASP A 131 -17.83 6.30 13.85
N HIS A 132 -16.92 6.77 12.98
CA HIS A 132 -16.74 8.19 12.72
C HIS A 132 -18.03 8.80 12.13
N PRO A 133 -18.50 9.96 12.64
CA PRO A 133 -19.87 10.43 12.41
C PRO A 133 -20.18 10.89 10.98
N THR A 134 -19.17 11.33 10.23
CA THR A 134 -19.35 11.91 8.88
C THR A 134 -18.65 11.11 7.78
N PHE A 135 -17.38 10.77 8.00
CA PHE A 135 -16.56 10.04 7.03
C PHE A 135 -16.01 8.72 7.62
N PRO A 136 -16.86 7.69 7.80
CA PRO A 136 -16.44 6.40 8.34
C PRO A 136 -15.66 5.58 7.30
N SER A 137 -14.74 4.74 7.78
CA SER A 137 -14.17 3.65 6.97
C SER A 137 -15.11 2.43 6.98
N TYR A 138 -15.17 1.68 5.88
CA TYR A 138 -16.07 0.53 5.76
C TYR A 138 -15.54 -0.53 4.78
N VAL A 139 -16.13 -1.72 4.86
CA VAL A 139 -15.95 -2.83 3.92
C VAL A 139 -17.30 -3.12 3.26
N VAL A 140 -17.30 -3.39 1.95
CA VAL A 140 -18.48 -3.92 1.24
C VAL A 140 -18.25 -5.40 0.96
N GLU A 141 -19.14 -6.25 1.47
CA GLU A 141 -19.09 -7.69 1.27
C GLU A 141 -19.51 -8.07 -0.16
N ALA A 142 -18.70 -8.87 -0.85
CA ALA A 142 -18.96 -9.22 -2.25
C ALA A 142 -20.30 -9.99 -2.45
N ASN A 143 -20.66 -10.84 -1.49
CA ASN A 143 -21.83 -11.72 -1.61
C ASN A 143 -23.17 -11.02 -1.29
N THR A 144 -23.14 -10.02 -0.40
CA THR A 144 -24.36 -9.39 0.12
C THR A 144 -24.51 -7.94 -0.34
N GLY A 145 -23.42 -7.29 -0.72
CA GLY A 145 -23.36 -5.84 -0.96
C GLY A 145 -23.52 -5.02 0.32
N ASN A 146 -23.50 -5.65 1.50
CA ASN A 146 -23.65 -4.95 2.77
C ASN A 146 -22.38 -4.14 3.07
N SER A 147 -22.57 -2.87 3.43
CA SER A 147 -21.53 -2.03 4.01
C SER A 147 -21.44 -2.28 5.51
N THR A 148 -20.25 -2.67 5.97
CA THR A 148 -19.95 -2.96 7.37
C THR A 148 -18.82 -2.04 7.85
N PRO A 149 -18.93 -1.42 9.05
CA PRO A 149 -17.89 -0.56 9.60
C PRO A 149 -16.49 -1.20 9.59
N LEU A 150 -15.46 -0.41 9.33
CA LEU A 150 -14.05 -0.83 9.38
C LEU A 150 -13.30 -0.03 10.44
N THR A 151 -12.65 -0.72 11.36
CA THR A 151 -11.77 -0.11 12.37
C THR A 151 -10.31 -0.41 12.04
N VAL A 152 -9.48 0.63 11.96
CA VAL A 152 -8.04 0.44 11.75
C VAL A 152 -7.39 0.29 13.12
N LYS A 153 -7.02 -0.94 13.50
CA LYS A 153 -6.43 -1.19 14.82
C LYS A 153 -5.02 -0.64 14.89
N GLY A 154 -4.91 0.54 15.48
CA GLY A 154 -3.65 1.20 15.79
C GLY A 154 -3.06 0.83 17.15
N GLU A 155 -1.75 1.06 17.35
CA GLU A 155 -1.06 0.89 18.64
C GLU A 155 -1.33 2.03 19.64
N GLY A 156 -2.56 2.55 19.68
CA GLY A 156 -2.93 3.63 20.59
C GLY A 156 -2.59 5.02 20.06
N LYS A 157 -1.79 5.81 20.80
CA LYS A 157 -1.54 7.23 20.53
C LYS A 157 -0.27 7.44 19.72
N CYS A 158 -0.30 8.34 18.75
CA CYS A 158 0.91 8.79 18.08
C CYS A 158 1.86 9.50 19.09
N PRO A 159 3.15 9.15 19.13
CA PRO A 159 4.13 9.73 20.05
C PRO A 159 4.42 11.23 19.84
N GLN A 160 5.42 11.74 20.57
CA GLN A 160 5.94 13.12 20.45
C GLN A 160 4.88 14.22 20.60
N GLY A 161 3.84 13.97 21.40
CA GLY A 161 2.79 14.94 21.68
C GLY A 161 1.71 15.06 20.60
N VAL A 162 1.76 14.26 19.54
CA VAL A 162 0.71 14.24 18.49
C VAL A 162 -0.59 13.65 19.05
N GLY A 163 -0.52 12.56 19.81
CA GLY A 163 -1.66 12.00 20.52
C GLY A 163 -2.60 11.16 19.65
N SER A 164 -3.89 11.18 19.99
CA SER A 164 -4.97 10.46 19.29
C SER A 164 -5.94 11.44 18.66
N VAL A 165 -6.66 10.96 17.64
CA VAL A 165 -7.82 11.65 17.06
C VAL A 165 -9.06 10.86 17.45
N ASP A 166 -10.14 11.55 17.81
CA ASP A 166 -11.41 10.89 18.17
C ASP A 166 -11.97 10.15 16.95
N ASN A 167 -12.52 8.94 17.17
CA ASN A 167 -13.08 8.08 16.11
C ASN A 167 -12.09 7.78 14.97
N ALA A 168 -10.80 7.64 15.29
CA ALA A 168 -9.77 7.29 14.32
C ALA A 168 -8.74 6.31 14.91
N GLY A 169 -8.35 5.34 14.09
CA GLY A 169 -7.21 4.48 14.28
C GLY A 169 -5.89 5.18 13.96
N VAL A 170 -4.80 4.72 14.60
CA VAL A 170 -3.43 5.25 14.39
C VAL A 170 -2.46 4.14 14.01
N LEU A 171 -2.05 4.10 12.74
CA LEU A 171 -0.97 3.23 12.28
C LEU A 171 0.37 3.90 12.56
N TYR A 172 1.02 3.50 13.66
CA TYR A 172 2.36 3.96 14.01
C TYR A 172 3.43 3.02 13.42
N PHE A 173 4.35 3.57 12.62
CA PHE A 173 5.47 2.87 12.02
C PHE A 173 6.70 3.06 12.89
N ASN A 174 7.04 2.01 13.65
CA ASN A 174 8.11 2.06 14.64
C ASN A 174 9.51 1.99 14.01
N ASP A 175 9.62 1.45 12.80
CA ASP A 175 10.85 1.45 12.03
C ASP A 175 11.20 2.86 11.56
N THR A 176 12.50 3.13 11.55
CA THR A 176 13.03 4.43 11.12
C THR A 176 13.23 4.40 9.61
N PHE A 177 12.87 5.48 8.95
CA PHE A 177 13.20 5.73 7.54
C PHE A 177 13.89 7.09 7.40
N THR A 178 14.66 7.25 6.34
CA THR A 178 15.47 8.46 6.12
C THR A 178 14.91 9.24 4.95
N VAL A 179 14.50 10.48 5.21
CA VAL A 179 14.23 11.48 4.18
C VAL A 179 15.57 12.03 3.67
N ASN A 180 15.94 11.71 2.43
CA ASN A 180 17.24 12.02 1.82
C ASN A 180 17.13 13.14 0.75
N HIS A 181 18.23 13.55 0.11
CA HIS A 181 18.22 14.65 -0.86
C HIS A 181 17.75 14.28 -2.28
N GLU A 182 17.50 13.00 -2.54
CA GLU A 182 17.18 12.45 -3.86
C GLU A 182 15.68 12.10 -3.91
N ASN A 183 15.35 10.81 -3.95
CA ASN A 183 13.97 10.32 -4.10
C ASN A 183 13.40 9.84 -2.76
N ASN A 184 12.18 10.26 -2.46
CA ASN A 184 11.49 10.02 -1.20
C ASN A 184 10.02 9.69 -1.45
N ASP A 185 9.81 8.61 -2.18
CA ASP A 185 8.49 8.10 -2.52
C ASP A 185 8.20 6.88 -1.66
N TYR A 186 7.20 7.02 -0.79
CA TYR A 186 6.85 5.99 0.17
C TYR A 186 5.45 5.46 -0.10
N VAL A 187 5.26 4.15 0.04
CA VAL A 187 3.94 3.52 -0.02
C VAL A 187 3.67 2.81 1.30
N VAL A 188 2.47 3.04 1.83
CA VAL A 188 1.91 2.25 2.92
C VAL A 188 1.16 1.07 2.30
N GLU A 189 1.82 -0.07 2.31
CA GLU A 189 1.32 -1.35 1.81
C GLU A 189 0.38 -1.99 2.83
N PHE A 190 -0.89 -2.15 2.46
CA PHE A 190 -1.82 -3.00 3.19
C PHE A 190 -1.77 -4.41 2.60
N ASP A 191 -1.60 -5.42 3.45
CA ASP A 191 -1.79 -6.82 3.05
C ASP A 191 -3.14 -7.25 3.58
N LEU A 192 -4.21 -6.97 2.83
CA LEU A 192 -5.57 -7.21 3.30
C LEU A 192 -5.87 -8.70 3.44
N ARG A 193 -5.30 -9.58 2.61
CA ARG A 193 -5.48 -11.04 2.80
C ARG A 193 -4.97 -11.50 4.17
N ARG A 194 -3.78 -11.07 4.57
CA ARG A 194 -3.26 -11.36 5.93
C ARG A 194 -3.96 -10.54 7.01
N GLY A 195 -4.36 -9.32 6.67
CA GLY A 195 -4.61 -8.24 7.61
C GLY A 195 -6.05 -7.97 8.00
N LEU A 196 -6.96 -8.12 7.05
CA LEU A 196 -8.37 -7.84 7.23
C LEU A 196 -9.00 -8.93 8.09
N LYS A 197 -9.85 -8.54 9.03
CA LYS A 197 -10.53 -9.43 9.96
C LYS A 197 -12.01 -9.18 9.89
N GLU A 198 -12.77 -10.24 9.68
CA GLU A 198 -14.23 -10.19 9.75
C GLU A 198 -14.72 -9.85 11.17
N PRO A 199 -15.90 -9.23 11.32
CA PRO A 199 -16.50 -8.96 12.61
C PRO A 199 -16.74 -10.26 13.41
N LYS A 200 -16.27 -10.30 14.67
CA LYS A 200 -16.46 -11.45 15.59
C LYS A 200 -17.05 -11.04 16.94
N ASN A 201 -17.66 -12.01 17.64
CA ASN A 201 -17.94 -11.96 19.09
C ASN A 201 -18.54 -10.62 19.58
N SER A 202 -19.67 -10.21 18.99
CA SER A 202 -20.38 -8.95 19.27
C SER A 202 -19.75 -7.66 18.71
N SER A 203 -18.61 -7.72 18.03
CA SER A 203 -18.17 -6.64 17.15
C SER A 203 -19.01 -6.64 15.88
N ASN A 204 -19.45 -5.45 15.45
CA ASN A 204 -20.13 -5.24 14.18
C ASN A 204 -19.20 -4.62 13.13
N ALA A 205 -17.87 -4.65 13.35
CA ALA A 205 -16.88 -4.01 12.50
C ALA A 205 -15.79 -4.97 12.05
N TYR A 206 -15.38 -4.84 10.79
CA TYR A 206 -14.12 -5.37 10.27
C TYR A 206 -12.95 -4.68 10.95
N THR A 207 -11.80 -5.33 11.02
CA THR A 207 -10.58 -4.69 11.53
C THR A 207 -9.36 -4.97 10.66
N ILE A 208 -8.55 -3.95 10.39
CA ILE A 208 -7.20 -4.15 9.82
C ILE A 208 -6.20 -4.28 10.97
N GLN A 209 -5.39 -5.33 10.94
CA GLN A 209 -4.31 -5.54 11.91
C GLN A 209 -3.09 -4.68 11.57
N ARG A 210 -2.44 -4.08 12.58
CA ARG A 210 -1.21 -3.31 12.35
C ARG A 210 -0.11 -4.13 11.70
N THR A 211 0.00 -5.42 12.03
CA THR A 211 1.07 -6.32 11.55
C THR A 211 1.00 -6.65 10.06
N SER A 212 -0.11 -6.30 9.41
CA SER A 212 -0.29 -6.49 7.96
C SER A 212 -0.15 -5.19 7.19
N VAL A 213 0.48 -4.17 7.79
CA VAL A 213 0.71 -2.89 7.13
C VAL A 213 2.20 -2.56 7.19
N SER A 214 2.80 -2.24 6.05
CA SER A 214 4.23 -1.88 5.97
C SER A 214 4.41 -0.52 5.31
N LEU A 215 5.48 0.18 5.68
CA LEU A 215 5.93 1.37 4.98
C LEU A 215 7.13 0.96 4.12
N VAL A 216 7.06 1.27 2.84
CA VAL A 216 8.08 0.89 1.85
C VAL A 216 8.56 2.15 1.13
N ASN A 217 9.88 2.26 0.92
CA ASN A 217 10.46 3.27 0.03
C ASN A 217 10.52 2.66 -1.37
N THR A 218 9.78 3.20 -2.33
CA THR A 218 9.66 2.61 -3.67
C THR A 218 10.95 2.76 -4.48
N ALA A 219 11.79 3.74 -4.13
CA ALA A 219 13.11 3.90 -4.74
C ALA A 219 14.09 2.76 -4.37
N GLU A 220 13.76 1.95 -3.35
CA GLU A 220 14.59 0.85 -2.85
C GLU A 220 13.94 -0.52 -3.13
N THR A 221 12.98 -0.60 -4.05
CA THR A 221 12.27 -1.84 -4.38
C THR A 221 12.41 -2.23 -5.84
N GLY A 222 12.22 -3.51 -6.11
CA GLY A 222 11.88 -4.05 -7.43
C GLY A 222 10.51 -4.71 -7.41
N GLU A 223 10.19 -5.42 -8.48
CA GLU A 223 8.89 -6.02 -8.72
C GLU A 223 9.03 -7.53 -8.97
N ILE A 224 8.03 -8.31 -8.56
CA ILE A 224 7.81 -9.67 -9.05
C ILE A 224 6.43 -9.74 -9.68
N SER A 225 6.36 -10.15 -10.94
CA SER A 225 5.08 -10.28 -11.65
C SER A 225 5.08 -11.43 -12.64
N GLY A 226 3.91 -11.72 -13.17
CA GLY A 226 3.78 -12.57 -14.33
C GLY A 226 2.41 -13.17 -14.47
N ASN A 227 2.33 -14.30 -15.17
CA ASN A 227 1.08 -14.78 -15.74
C ASN A 227 0.80 -16.19 -15.25
N VAL A 228 -0.47 -16.51 -15.05
CA VAL A 228 -0.94 -17.87 -14.76
C VAL A 228 -1.78 -18.36 -15.94
N ALA A 229 -1.33 -19.42 -16.60
CA ALA A 229 -2.06 -20.00 -17.72
C ALA A 229 -3.38 -20.64 -17.27
N ASP A 230 -4.43 -20.52 -18.09
CA ASP A 230 -5.74 -21.17 -17.85
C ASP A 230 -5.60 -22.68 -17.63
N SER A 231 -4.63 -23.32 -18.30
CA SER A 231 -4.36 -24.75 -18.11
C SER A 231 -3.86 -25.06 -16.69
N THR A 232 -3.07 -24.17 -16.10
CA THR A 232 -2.55 -24.30 -14.75
C THR A 232 -3.64 -24.04 -13.71
N MET A 233 -4.49 -23.03 -13.97
CA MET A 233 -5.70 -22.79 -13.16
C MET A 233 -6.62 -24.00 -13.18
N GLY A 234 -7.00 -24.49 -14.36
CA GLY A 234 -7.88 -25.65 -14.50
C GLY A 234 -7.27 -26.95 -13.95
N ALA A 235 -5.95 -27.12 -14.04
CA ALA A 235 -5.27 -28.26 -13.42
C ALA A 235 -5.34 -28.19 -11.89
N CYS A 236 -5.13 -27.01 -11.30
CA CYS A 236 -5.28 -26.80 -9.87
C CYS A 236 -6.69 -27.15 -9.42
N GLU A 237 -7.70 -26.54 -10.06
CA GLU A 237 -9.11 -26.76 -9.73
C GLU A 237 -9.51 -28.23 -9.80
N ASN A 238 -9.05 -28.97 -10.81
CA ASN A 238 -9.37 -30.39 -10.96
C ASN A 238 -8.75 -31.28 -9.86
N THR A 239 -7.63 -30.85 -9.27
CA THR A 239 -6.98 -31.57 -8.16
C THR A 239 -7.55 -31.21 -6.79
N THR A 240 -8.39 -30.19 -6.72
CA THR A 240 -8.97 -29.66 -5.48
C THR A 240 -10.49 -29.85 -5.49
N SER A 241 -11.08 -30.10 -4.33
CA SER A 241 -12.53 -30.08 -4.18
C SER A 241 -12.89 -28.89 -3.31
N SER A 242 -13.25 -27.78 -3.96
CA SER A 242 -13.62 -26.53 -3.30
C SER A 242 -14.98 -26.04 -3.81
N PRO A 243 -15.85 -25.45 -2.97
CA PRO A 243 -17.12 -24.87 -3.42
C PRO A 243 -16.93 -23.60 -4.28
N SER A 244 -15.78 -22.94 -4.13
CA SER A 244 -15.35 -21.76 -4.88
C SER A 244 -13.83 -21.76 -5.01
N TYR A 245 -13.30 -21.12 -6.04
CA TYR A 245 -11.86 -20.96 -6.23
C TYR A 245 -11.48 -19.49 -6.12
N SER A 246 -10.32 -19.27 -5.52
CA SER A 246 -9.66 -17.98 -5.48
C SER A 246 -8.21 -18.20 -5.84
N HIS A 247 -7.82 -17.60 -6.95
CA HIS A 247 -6.51 -17.76 -7.54
C HIS A 247 -5.58 -16.67 -7.04
N ALA A 248 -4.41 -17.09 -6.55
CA ALA A 248 -3.45 -16.18 -5.99
C ALA A 248 -2.03 -16.74 -6.06
N VAL A 249 -1.07 -15.85 -5.97
CA VAL A 249 0.34 -16.16 -5.78
C VAL A 249 0.77 -15.67 -4.41
N TYR A 250 1.50 -16.52 -3.69
CA TYR A 250 2.01 -16.24 -2.36
C TYR A 250 3.51 -16.02 -2.46
N LEU A 251 4.02 -14.95 -1.86
CA LEU A 251 5.43 -14.60 -1.85
C LEU A 251 6.08 -15.07 -0.54
N TYR A 252 7.23 -15.74 -0.65
CA TYR A 252 8.03 -16.23 0.47
C TYR A 252 9.43 -15.65 0.41
N GLU A 253 9.97 -15.28 1.57
CA GLU A 253 11.36 -14.84 1.68
C GLU A 253 12.31 -16.05 1.66
N GLY A 254 13.37 -15.96 0.86
CA GLY A 254 14.40 -16.98 0.69
C GLY A 254 14.10 -18.01 -0.42
N ASP A 255 14.96 -19.02 -0.49
CA ASP A 255 14.81 -20.18 -1.38
C ASP A 255 13.99 -21.27 -0.66
N VAL A 256 12.67 -21.12 -0.73
CA VAL A 256 11.68 -21.99 -0.08
C VAL A 256 11.13 -23.00 -1.08
N THR A 257 11.22 -24.30 -0.78
CA THR A 257 10.68 -25.33 -1.68
C THR A 257 9.15 -25.43 -1.61
N GLN A 258 8.50 -25.87 -2.69
CA GLN A 258 7.03 -26.04 -2.73
C GLN A 258 6.46 -26.84 -1.55
N ALA A 259 7.19 -27.85 -1.06
CA ALA A 259 6.74 -28.70 0.05
C ALA A 259 6.78 -28.00 1.42
N GLU A 260 7.59 -26.95 1.55
CA GLU A 260 7.73 -26.14 2.76
C GLU A 260 6.77 -24.95 2.77
N MET A 261 6.34 -24.49 1.59
CA MET A 261 5.45 -23.36 1.42
C MET A 261 4.11 -23.57 2.12
N GLY A 262 3.77 -22.60 2.96
CA GLY A 262 2.58 -22.55 3.78
C GLY A 262 1.61 -21.45 3.41
N SER A 263 0.57 -21.30 4.21
CA SER A 263 -0.41 -20.23 4.13
C SER A 263 -0.20 -19.27 5.30
N PHE A 264 -0.83 -18.09 5.31
CA PHE A 264 -0.72 -17.15 6.44
C PHE A 264 -1.21 -17.78 7.75
N SER A 265 -2.20 -18.65 7.67
CA SER A 265 -2.82 -19.29 8.83
C SER A 265 -2.16 -20.61 9.25
N GLY A 266 -1.01 -20.94 8.66
CA GLY A 266 -0.15 -22.03 9.15
C GLY A 266 -0.42 -23.39 8.52
N SER A 267 -0.46 -23.46 7.18
CA SER A 267 -0.04 -24.69 6.48
C SER A 267 1.48 -24.70 6.24
N GLY A 268 2.07 -25.83 5.87
CA GLY A 268 3.50 -25.92 5.57
C GLY A 268 4.43 -25.63 6.76
N THR A 269 5.70 -25.32 6.47
CA THR A 269 6.73 -24.99 7.46
C THR A 269 7.25 -23.56 7.32
N VAL A 270 6.99 -22.89 6.20
CA VAL A 270 7.38 -21.50 5.93
C VAL A 270 6.14 -20.70 5.53
N ALA A 271 5.84 -19.66 6.30
CA ALA A 271 4.72 -18.77 6.02
C ALA A 271 5.09 -17.75 4.91
N PRO A 272 4.12 -17.34 4.09
CA PRO A 272 4.30 -16.24 3.13
C PRO A 272 4.48 -14.90 3.85
N ILE A 273 5.10 -13.94 3.16
CA ILE A 273 5.22 -12.55 3.62
C ILE A 273 4.10 -11.64 3.09
N THR A 274 3.57 -11.94 1.90
CA THR A 274 2.43 -11.27 1.25
C THR A 274 1.84 -12.20 0.17
N ALA A 275 0.69 -11.85 -0.39
CA ALA A 275 0.06 -12.57 -1.50
C ALA A 275 -0.57 -11.59 -2.49
N ALA A 276 -0.57 -11.94 -3.77
CA ALA A 276 -1.22 -11.20 -4.84
C ALA A 276 -2.38 -12.03 -5.40
N ASN A 277 -3.48 -11.37 -5.77
CA ASN A 277 -4.53 -12.04 -6.53
C ASN A 277 -4.07 -12.28 -7.96
N VAL A 278 -4.59 -13.35 -8.53
CA VAL A 278 -4.49 -13.58 -9.97
C VAL A 278 -5.74 -12.98 -10.59
N THR A 279 -5.58 -11.86 -11.29
CA THR A 279 -6.66 -11.10 -11.92
C THR A 279 -6.58 -11.22 -13.41
N LEU A 280 -7.72 -11.07 -14.09
CA LEU A 280 -7.73 -10.97 -15.54
C LEU A 280 -7.31 -9.55 -15.92
N ASP A 281 -6.38 -9.43 -16.86
CA ASP A 281 -5.91 -8.16 -17.42
C ASP A 281 -7.05 -7.36 -18.08
N ASP A 282 -6.79 -6.08 -18.34
CA ASP A 282 -7.76 -5.15 -18.94
C ASP A 282 -8.25 -5.60 -20.33
N ASP A 283 -7.38 -6.27 -21.09
CA ASP A 283 -7.71 -6.82 -22.41
C ASP A 283 -8.58 -8.09 -22.32
N GLY A 284 -8.71 -8.69 -21.13
CA GLY A 284 -9.53 -9.86 -20.87
C GLY A 284 -8.92 -11.18 -21.38
N VAL A 285 -7.60 -11.22 -21.56
CA VAL A 285 -6.88 -12.30 -22.24
C VAL A 285 -5.92 -13.03 -21.31
N THR A 286 -5.21 -12.32 -20.44
CA THR A 286 -4.19 -12.94 -19.58
C THR A 286 -4.52 -12.78 -18.11
N HIS A 287 -4.36 -13.88 -17.36
CA HIS A 287 -4.44 -13.85 -15.92
C HIS A 287 -3.06 -13.49 -15.37
N GLU A 288 -2.96 -12.35 -14.69
CA GLU A 288 -1.73 -11.77 -14.19
C GLU A 288 -1.74 -11.64 -12.66
N TYR A 289 -0.55 -11.53 -12.09
CA TYR A 289 -0.34 -11.17 -10.69
C TYR A 289 0.91 -10.30 -10.58
N GLU A 290 0.94 -9.46 -9.55
CA GLU A 290 2.04 -8.54 -9.32
C GLU A 290 2.29 -8.30 -7.84
N PHE A 291 3.57 -8.19 -7.48
CA PHE A 291 4.08 -7.64 -6.24
C PHE A 291 4.93 -6.41 -6.58
N GLY A 292 4.35 -5.21 -6.45
CA GLY A 292 4.96 -3.97 -6.92
C GLY A 292 6.14 -3.46 -6.08
N PHE A 293 6.19 -3.83 -4.80
CA PHE A 293 7.10 -3.21 -3.83
C PHE A 293 7.90 -4.24 -3.04
N VAL A 294 8.77 -4.98 -3.75
CA VAL A 294 9.59 -6.05 -3.17
C VAL A 294 11.02 -5.55 -2.95
N LYS A 295 11.52 -5.66 -1.72
CA LYS A 295 12.92 -5.29 -1.42
C LYS A 295 13.91 -6.23 -2.12
N PRO A 296 15.13 -5.77 -2.43
CA PRO A 296 16.17 -6.63 -2.97
C PRO A 296 16.46 -7.82 -2.08
N GLY A 297 16.53 -9.00 -2.68
CA GLY A 297 16.68 -10.24 -1.92
C GLY A 297 16.44 -11.50 -2.74
N THR A 298 16.44 -12.62 -2.04
CA THR A 298 16.08 -13.92 -2.61
C THR A 298 14.67 -14.29 -2.18
N TYR A 299 13.85 -14.75 -3.12
CA TYR A 299 12.43 -15.04 -2.88
C TYR A 299 11.99 -16.33 -3.58
N SER A 300 10.84 -16.86 -3.15
CA SER A 300 10.09 -17.89 -3.84
C SER A 300 8.63 -17.47 -3.99
N VAL A 301 7.95 -17.99 -5.01
CA VAL A 301 6.53 -17.74 -5.26
C VAL A 301 5.78 -19.05 -5.39
N GLY A 302 4.58 -19.11 -4.81
CA GLY A 302 3.70 -20.28 -4.84
C GLY A 302 2.31 -19.93 -5.33
N TYR A 303 1.89 -20.53 -6.43
CA TYR A 303 0.54 -20.38 -6.98
C TYR A 303 -0.46 -21.34 -6.32
N THR A 304 -1.67 -20.84 -6.01
CA THR A 304 -2.79 -21.62 -5.48
C THR A 304 -4.13 -21.19 -6.11
N CYS A 305 -5.06 -22.13 -6.28
CA CYS A 305 -6.47 -21.88 -6.59
C CYS A 305 -7.38 -21.96 -5.35
N THR A 306 -6.81 -22.23 -4.17
CA THR A 306 -7.53 -22.43 -2.91
C THR A 306 -7.26 -21.31 -1.91
N ALA A 307 -6.94 -20.10 -2.38
CA ALA A 307 -6.60 -18.97 -1.52
C ALA A 307 -7.74 -18.60 -0.55
N ASN A 308 -8.99 -18.80 -0.96
CA ASN A 308 -10.19 -18.61 -0.15
C ASN A 308 -10.25 -19.52 1.09
N ASN A 309 -9.42 -20.56 1.14
CA ASN A 309 -9.31 -21.44 2.31
C ASN A 309 -8.32 -20.90 3.37
N ASP A 310 -7.49 -19.91 3.02
CA ASP A 310 -6.55 -19.27 3.94
C ASP A 310 -7.19 -18.04 4.59
N SER A 311 -7.98 -18.27 5.64
CA SER A 311 -8.55 -17.21 6.47
C SER A 311 -7.70 -17.04 7.71
N GLU A 312 -7.54 -15.82 8.23
CA GLU A 312 -6.76 -15.60 9.46
C GLU A 312 -7.23 -16.41 10.68
N GLU A 313 -8.48 -16.86 10.70
CA GLU A 313 -8.97 -17.71 11.78
C GLU A 313 -8.34 -19.11 11.80
N GLY A 314 -7.62 -19.46 10.74
CA GLY A 314 -7.25 -20.82 10.42
C GLY A 314 -7.76 -21.21 9.04
N LEU A 315 -7.26 -22.35 8.57
CA LEU A 315 -7.73 -22.91 7.32
C LEU A 315 -9.22 -23.31 7.42
N THR A 316 -10.03 -22.82 6.49
CA THR A 316 -11.46 -23.16 6.36
C THR A 316 -11.69 -24.36 5.43
N GLY A 317 -10.63 -24.82 4.76
CA GLY A 317 -10.63 -25.95 3.84
C GLY A 317 -9.21 -26.46 3.58
N ASN A 318 -9.05 -27.26 2.53
CA ASN A 318 -7.73 -27.70 2.11
C ASN A 318 -7.00 -26.56 1.37
N PHE A 319 -5.84 -26.15 1.86
CA PHE A 319 -4.95 -25.22 1.18
C PHE A 319 -3.80 -26.00 0.54
N ILE A 320 -3.53 -25.73 -0.73
CA ILE A 320 -2.37 -26.31 -1.44
C ILE A 320 -1.65 -25.24 -2.25
N ILE A 321 -0.32 -25.33 -2.31
CA ILE A 321 0.47 -24.69 -3.38
C ILE A 321 0.52 -25.66 -4.54
N HIS A 322 -0.07 -25.28 -5.67
CA HIS A 322 -0.19 -26.11 -6.87
C HIS A 322 1.08 -26.08 -7.72
N ALA A 323 1.66 -24.90 -7.91
CA ALA A 323 2.91 -24.68 -8.63
C ALA A 323 3.78 -23.68 -7.87
N ALA A 324 5.10 -23.77 -8.02
CA ALA A 324 6.02 -22.87 -7.35
C ALA A 324 7.29 -22.64 -8.18
N ASP A 325 7.91 -21.49 -7.97
CA ASP A 325 9.27 -21.17 -8.41
C ASP A 325 10.07 -20.61 -7.22
N SER A 326 11.37 -20.85 -7.18
CA SER A 326 12.19 -20.63 -5.98
C SER A 326 13.58 -20.12 -6.30
N GLY A 327 14.16 -19.35 -5.37
CA GLY A 327 15.49 -18.77 -5.56
C GLY A 327 15.50 -17.60 -6.55
N LEU A 328 14.37 -16.90 -6.69
CA LEU A 328 14.24 -15.67 -7.46
C LEU A 328 15.14 -14.60 -6.85
N SER A 329 15.81 -13.81 -7.68
CA SER A 329 16.65 -12.70 -7.24
C SER A 329 16.01 -11.38 -7.62
N VAL A 330 15.53 -10.63 -6.63
CA VAL A 330 15.00 -9.27 -6.82
C VAL A 330 16.12 -8.25 -6.63
N THR A 331 16.19 -7.28 -7.52
CA THR A 331 17.07 -6.11 -7.44
C THR A 331 16.25 -4.83 -7.53
N GLU A 332 16.77 -3.72 -6.98
CA GLU A 332 16.12 -2.41 -7.06
C GLU A 332 15.86 -2.01 -8.52
N ASP A 333 14.71 -1.39 -8.78
CA ASP A 333 14.33 -0.87 -10.11
C ASP A 333 14.35 -1.93 -11.22
N THR A 334 14.02 -3.18 -10.87
CA THR A 334 13.94 -4.29 -11.83
C THR A 334 12.70 -5.14 -11.64
N GLU A 335 12.18 -5.66 -12.75
CA GLU A 335 11.07 -6.61 -12.80
C GLU A 335 11.61 -8.05 -12.89
N THR A 336 11.17 -8.90 -11.97
CA THR A 336 11.43 -10.35 -11.99
C THR A 336 10.18 -11.08 -12.47
N ARG A 337 10.23 -11.66 -13.67
CA ARG A 337 9.09 -12.36 -14.26
C ARG A 337 9.05 -13.84 -13.93
N VAL A 338 7.92 -14.32 -13.44
CA VAL A 338 7.63 -15.74 -13.22
C VAL A 338 6.26 -16.10 -13.79
N HIS A 339 6.20 -17.19 -14.55
CA HIS A 339 4.96 -17.64 -15.19
C HIS A 339 4.61 -19.06 -14.73
N PHE A 340 3.32 -19.30 -14.54
CA PHE A 340 2.74 -20.57 -14.13
C PHE A 340 1.84 -21.17 -15.19
#